data_AF-A0A7J7H6B9-F1
#
_entry.id   AF-A0A7J7H6B9-F1
#
_cell.length_a   1.000
_cell.length_b   1.000
_cell.length_c   1.000
_cell.angle_alpha   90.00
_cell.angle_beta   90.00
_cell.angle_gamma   90.00
#
_symmetry.space_group_name_H-M   'P 1'
#
loop_
_entity.id
_entity.type
_entity.pdbx_description
1 polymer ?
#
loop_
_entity_poly.entity_id
_entity_poly.type
_entity_poly.pdbx_seq_one_letter_code
_entity_poly.pdbx_strand_id
1 'polypeptide(L)'
;MQGTELEQCVNSSVCLPQKPKLVVGLRGSTANIFAGNVAYRDFLFNTFQVSSVDMESAAVVMTSKSNGYPVIVIRGLSDGAGGLPGQNSIDIFGPLAAVNAAKAVIQFLNQTMARAQAIPCLMGVLVLNLLISSLVFPLSATPLKRRKSLNTIRYLNRKGPYLGLITVYPPEEKAFFATKAFKLDPIHPFVDLTGRRFRVGKLHGKKVIYVRCGVGMMNAAATTQQMLDLFDIAGIVHFGIAGNVNNSMSIGDVTIPKQFAHTGIWDWLKLNGTLGTNDVADLNIGSYNGMELEQCVNSSVCLPQKPKLVVGLRGSTANIFVDNAAYRDFLFNTFQVSSVDMESAAVVMTSKSNGYPVIVIRGLSDLAGGQQRQNSIDIFGPLAALNAAKAVIQFVKNYHKMPSQF
;
A
#
# COMPACT_ATOMS: atom_id res chain seq x y z
N MET A 1 -10.80 -19.58 23.79
CA MET A 1 -9.68 -18.69 24.15
C MET A 1 -9.69 -18.34 25.63
N GLN A 2 -10.85 -18.21 26.29
CA GLN A 2 -10.91 -18.11 27.77
C GLN A 2 -10.17 -19.26 28.45
N GLY A 3 -9.43 -18.95 29.53
CA GLY A 3 -8.61 -19.90 30.28
C GLY A 3 -7.18 -20.12 29.75
N THR A 4 -6.73 -19.35 28.75
CA THR A 4 -5.32 -19.42 28.31
C THR A 4 -4.40 -18.94 29.43
N GLU A 5 -3.48 -19.79 29.89
CA GLU A 5 -2.47 -19.41 30.85
C GLU A 5 -1.32 -18.65 30.16
N LEU A 6 -1.21 -17.36 30.49
CA LEU A 6 -0.17 -16.47 29.98
C LEU A 6 1.03 -16.42 30.93
N GLU A 7 2.22 -16.36 30.34
CA GLU A 7 3.48 -16.14 31.03
C GLU A 7 3.55 -14.72 31.60
N GLN A 8 4.04 -14.59 32.83
CA GLN A 8 4.24 -13.30 33.49
C GLN A 8 5.71 -12.83 33.42
N CYS A 9 6.64 -13.76 33.23
CA CYS A 9 8.06 -13.51 33.38
C CYS A 9 8.83 -13.87 32.10
N VAL A 10 9.81 -13.05 31.75
CA VAL A 10 10.79 -13.36 30.70
C VAL A 10 11.78 -14.40 31.22
N ASN A 11 12.19 -14.26 32.49
CA ASN A 11 13.06 -15.18 33.23
C ASN A 11 12.78 -15.05 34.74
N SER A 12 13.52 -15.79 35.57
CA SER A 12 13.33 -15.81 37.04
C SER A 12 13.48 -14.45 37.74
N SER A 13 14.14 -13.48 37.11
CA SER A 13 14.45 -12.17 37.69
C SER A 13 13.66 -11.02 37.05
N VAL A 14 13.01 -11.24 35.91
CA VAL A 14 12.32 -10.20 35.13
C VAL A 14 10.88 -10.61 34.87
N CYS A 15 9.98 -10.01 35.64
CA CYS A 15 8.55 -10.28 35.60
C CYS A 15 7.72 -8.99 35.47
N LEU A 16 6.56 -9.10 34.83
CA LEU A 16 5.55 -8.07 34.87
C LEU A 16 4.95 -7.96 36.29
N PRO A 17 4.57 -6.75 36.75
CA PRO A 17 4.01 -6.54 38.08
C PRO A 17 2.64 -7.21 38.26
N GLN A 18 1.95 -7.52 37.15
CA GLN A 18 0.66 -8.19 37.15
C GLN A 18 0.66 -9.32 36.12
N LYS A 19 -0.04 -10.42 36.42
CA LYS A 19 -0.22 -11.52 35.47
C LYS A 19 -0.98 -11.01 34.23
N PRO A 20 -0.45 -11.22 33.01
CA PRO A 20 -1.13 -10.80 31.78
C PRO A 20 -2.49 -11.45 31.62
N LYS A 21 -3.38 -10.76 30.91
CA LYS A 21 -4.75 -11.21 30.65
C LYS A 21 -5.00 -11.27 29.16
N LEU A 22 -5.69 -12.32 28.70
CA LEU A 22 -6.20 -12.37 27.34
C LEU A 22 -7.54 -11.64 27.27
N VAL A 23 -7.63 -10.61 26.43
CA VAL A 23 -8.86 -9.83 26.23
C VAL A 23 -9.30 -9.94 24.77
N VAL A 24 -10.60 -10.14 24.55
CA VAL A 24 -11.20 -10.34 23.22
C VAL A 24 -12.23 -9.23 22.97
N GLY A 25 -12.37 -8.80 21.71
CA GLY A 25 -13.37 -7.80 21.31
C GLY A 25 -12.91 -6.35 21.43
N LEU A 26 -11.62 -6.12 21.73
CA LEU A 26 -11.03 -4.79 21.72
C LEU A 26 -10.83 -4.26 20.29
N ARG A 27 -10.74 -2.93 20.16
CA ARG A 27 -10.39 -2.28 18.89
C ARG A 27 -8.87 -2.19 18.78
N GLY A 28 -8.34 -2.68 17.65
CA GLY A 28 -6.94 -2.49 17.29
C GLY A 28 -6.80 -1.44 16.19
N SER A 29 -5.62 -0.82 16.12
CA SER A 29 -5.23 0.10 15.05
C SER A 29 -3.89 -0.32 14.45
N THR A 30 -3.60 0.21 13.26
CA THR A 30 -2.29 0.12 12.66
C THR A 30 -1.80 1.52 12.33
N ALA A 31 -0.55 1.82 12.68
CA ALA A 31 0.11 3.08 12.37
C ALA A 31 1.42 2.82 11.62
N ASN A 32 1.84 3.80 10.81
CA ASN A 32 3.10 3.72 10.09
C ASN A 32 4.32 4.11 10.91
N ILE A 33 4.12 4.55 12.15
CA ILE A 33 5.18 5.00 13.07
C ILE A 33 5.09 4.16 14.34
N PHE A 34 6.25 3.81 14.89
CA PHE A 34 6.33 3.23 16.23
C PHE A 34 5.75 4.21 17.26
N ALA A 35 4.67 3.82 17.93
CA ALA A 35 3.98 4.68 18.89
C ALA A 35 4.77 4.78 20.21
N GLY A 36 5.86 5.55 20.23
CA GLY A 36 6.71 5.73 21.42
C GLY A 36 6.35 6.95 22.29
N ASN A 37 5.21 7.60 22.06
CA ASN A 37 4.83 8.86 22.72
C ASN A 37 3.43 8.77 23.33
N VAL A 38 3.35 9.12 24.63
CA VAL A 38 2.12 9.24 25.43
C VAL A 38 1.03 10.02 24.71
N ALA A 39 1.37 11.19 24.15
CA ALA A 39 0.37 12.06 23.51
C ALA A 39 -0.27 11.38 22.28
N TYR A 40 0.51 10.64 21.50
CA TYR A 40 -0.01 9.93 20.33
C TYR A 40 -0.84 8.71 20.74
N ARG A 41 -0.40 7.96 21.74
CA ARG A 41 -1.18 6.86 22.32
C ARG A 41 -2.53 7.35 22.85
N ASP A 42 -2.54 8.43 23.62
CA ASP A 42 -3.75 8.98 24.23
C ASP A 42 -4.69 9.54 23.17
N PHE A 43 -4.15 10.16 22.10
CA PHE A 43 -4.94 10.53 20.93
C PHE A 43 -5.61 9.31 20.29
N LEU A 44 -4.86 8.24 20.03
CA LEU A 44 -5.43 7.01 19.46
C LEU A 44 -6.57 6.47 20.31
N PHE A 45 -6.37 6.38 21.63
CA PHE A 45 -7.38 5.90 22.56
C PHE A 45 -8.61 6.83 22.61
N ASN A 46 -8.42 8.14 22.79
CA ASN A 46 -9.51 9.09 22.96
C ASN A 46 -10.32 9.29 21.66
N THR A 47 -9.68 9.22 20.50
CA THR A 47 -10.33 9.44 19.20
C THR A 47 -10.97 8.17 18.65
N PHE A 48 -10.29 7.02 18.72
CA PHE A 48 -10.73 5.79 18.05
C PHE A 48 -11.17 4.68 19.01
N GLN A 49 -10.96 4.88 20.32
CA GLN A 49 -11.17 3.86 21.37
C GLN A 49 -10.34 2.61 21.11
N VAL A 50 -9.12 2.76 20.57
CA VAL A 50 -8.23 1.64 20.26
C VAL A 50 -7.42 1.27 21.50
N SER A 51 -7.34 -0.02 21.77
CA SER A 51 -6.62 -0.57 22.93
C SER A 51 -5.25 -1.13 22.55
N SER A 52 -4.98 -1.27 21.26
CA SER A 52 -3.68 -1.71 20.74
C SER A 52 -3.37 -1.02 19.42
N VAL A 53 -2.08 -0.83 19.17
CA VAL A 53 -1.54 -0.32 17.92
C VAL A 53 -0.39 -1.20 17.49
N ASP A 54 -0.35 -1.54 16.21
CA ASP A 54 0.77 -2.22 15.58
C ASP A 54 1.07 -1.60 14.20
N MET A 55 1.88 -2.27 13.38
CA MET A 55 2.24 -1.76 12.04
C MET A 55 1.66 -2.58 10.88
N GLU A 56 0.99 -3.72 11.15
CA GLU A 56 0.57 -4.66 10.08
C GLU A 56 -0.90 -5.12 10.13
N SER A 57 -1.56 -5.17 11.30
CA SER A 57 -2.81 -5.95 11.42
C SER A 57 -3.94 -5.44 10.54
N ALA A 58 -4.11 -4.13 10.41
CA ALA A 58 -5.16 -3.56 9.57
C ALA A 58 -4.96 -3.96 8.10
N ALA A 59 -3.71 -4.06 7.63
CA ALA A 59 -3.40 -4.49 6.27
C ALA A 59 -3.84 -5.93 6.02
N VAL A 60 -3.52 -6.83 6.95
CA VAL A 60 -3.91 -8.25 6.91
C VAL A 60 -5.43 -8.39 6.95
N VAL A 61 -6.11 -7.65 7.84
CA VAL A 61 -7.56 -7.70 7.98
C VAL A 61 -8.26 -7.17 6.73
N MET A 62 -7.85 -6.02 6.20
CA MET A 62 -8.43 -5.44 4.99
C MET A 62 -8.24 -6.36 3.78
N THR A 63 -7.03 -6.91 3.61
CA THR A 63 -6.72 -7.81 2.48
C THR A 63 -7.52 -9.10 2.56
N SER A 64 -7.55 -9.76 3.73
CA SER A 64 -8.32 -10.99 3.93
C SER A 64 -9.82 -10.79 3.72
N LYS A 65 -10.40 -9.74 4.32
CA LYS A 65 -11.82 -9.43 4.15
C LYS A 65 -12.18 -9.09 2.70
N SER A 66 -11.35 -8.33 1.99
CA SER A 66 -11.58 -7.99 0.58
C SER A 66 -11.59 -9.22 -0.34
N ASN A 67 -10.98 -10.32 0.11
CA ASN A 67 -10.95 -11.61 -0.58
C ASN A 67 -11.99 -12.62 -0.06
N GLY A 68 -12.81 -12.23 0.93
CA GLY A 68 -13.83 -13.08 1.52
C GLY A 68 -13.31 -14.13 2.50
N TYR A 69 -12.09 -13.97 3.01
CA TYR A 69 -11.53 -14.88 4.01
C TYR A 69 -11.80 -14.39 5.43
N PRO A 70 -12.26 -15.28 6.34
CA PRO A 70 -12.32 -14.96 7.75
C PRO A 70 -10.91 -14.72 8.29
N VAL A 71 -10.78 -13.77 9.20
CA VAL A 71 -9.51 -13.36 9.77
C VAL A 71 -9.69 -13.04 11.25
N ILE A 72 -8.74 -13.50 12.05
CA ILE A 72 -8.60 -13.15 13.46
C ILE A 72 -7.20 -12.56 13.66
N VAL A 73 -7.12 -11.50 14.46
CA VAL A 73 -5.85 -10.88 14.85
C VAL A 73 -5.64 -11.15 16.33
N ILE A 74 -4.48 -11.70 16.67
CA ILE A 74 -4.04 -11.93 18.04
C ILE A 74 -2.69 -11.23 18.19
N ARG A 75 -2.61 -10.26 19.10
CA ARG A 75 -1.39 -9.50 19.37
C ARG A 75 -1.08 -9.53 20.86
N GLY A 76 0.18 -9.73 21.19
CA GLY A 76 0.71 -9.50 22.53
C GLY A 76 1.12 -8.03 22.66
N LEU A 77 0.85 -7.42 23.81
CA LEU A 77 1.26 -6.05 24.09
C LEU A 77 2.67 -6.07 24.69
N SER A 78 3.64 -5.47 23.99
CA SER A 78 5.06 -5.46 24.36
C SER A 78 5.44 -4.30 25.28
N ASP A 79 4.69 -3.20 25.24
CA ASP A 79 5.06 -1.94 25.87
C ASP A 79 3.85 -1.01 26.04
N GLY A 80 4.08 0.11 26.72
CA GLY A 80 3.09 1.12 27.05
C GLY A 80 2.87 2.22 26.02
N ALA A 81 3.42 2.06 24.81
CA ALA A 81 3.38 3.06 23.73
C ALA A 81 3.79 4.47 24.19
N GLY A 82 4.88 4.57 24.96
CA GLY A 82 5.41 5.83 25.47
C GLY A 82 5.05 6.14 26.93
N GLY A 83 4.06 5.48 27.56
CA GLY A 83 3.52 5.96 28.84
C GLY A 83 3.28 4.92 29.92
N LEU A 84 4.29 4.11 30.26
CA LEU A 84 4.31 3.33 31.49
C LEU A 84 5.56 3.64 32.33
N PRO A 85 5.44 3.92 33.64
CA PRO A 85 6.59 4.10 34.53
C PRO A 85 7.49 2.86 34.49
N GLY A 86 8.76 3.03 34.09
CA GLY A 86 9.76 1.96 34.09
C GLY A 86 9.58 0.83 33.06
N GLN A 87 8.59 0.90 32.14
CA GLN A 87 8.27 -0.22 31.23
C GLN A 87 7.89 0.23 29.80
N ASN A 88 8.73 1.04 29.16
CA ASN A 88 8.79 1.12 27.70
C ASN A 88 10.00 0.31 27.24
N SER A 89 9.89 -1.01 27.25
CA SER A 89 10.99 -1.89 26.90
C SER A 89 10.50 -3.03 26.03
N ILE A 90 10.10 -2.68 24.80
CA ILE A 90 9.86 -3.67 23.75
C ILE A 90 11.04 -4.67 23.67
N ASP A 91 12.26 -4.20 23.92
CA ASP A 91 13.47 -5.03 23.95
C ASP A 91 13.48 -6.08 25.08
N ILE A 92 12.80 -5.81 26.20
CA ILE A 92 12.75 -6.72 27.36
C ILE A 92 11.48 -7.60 27.30
N PHE A 93 10.31 -7.00 27.07
CA PHE A 93 9.02 -7.69 27.16
C PHE A 93 8.46 -8.12 25.79
N GLY A 94 9.09 -7.73 24.68
CA GLY A 94 8.74 -8.19 23.33
C GLY A 94 8.72 -9.72 23.21
N PRO A 95 9.76 -10.45 23.67
CA PRO A 95 9.76 -11.91 23.68
C PRO A 95 8.59 -12.50 24.48
N LEU A 96 8.29 -11.94 25.67
CA LEU A 96 7.18 -12.38 26.51
C LEU A 96 5.82 -12.15 25.83
N ALA A 97 5.62 -10.99 25.23
CA ALA A 97 4.42 -10.66 24.46
C ALA A 97 4.24 -11.61 23.27
N ALA A 98 5.32 -11.94 22.56
CA ALA A 98 5.30 -12.89 21.45
C ALA A 98 4.92 -14.31 21.90
N VAL A 99 5.52 -14.82 22.99
CA VAL A 99 5.16 -16.12 23.59
C VAL A 99 3.69 -16.16 23.97
N ASN A 100 3.19 -15.11 24.64
CA ASN A 100 1.79 -15.03 25.06
C ASN A 100 0.82 -14.98 23.86
N ALA A 101 1.17 -14.26 22.79
CA ALA A 101 0.41 -14.27 21.55
C ALA A 101 0.36 -15.68 20.93
N ALA A 102 1.50 -16.38 20.88
CA ALA A 102 1.58 -17.73 20.36
C ALA A 102 0.74 -18.72 21.18
N LYS A 103 0.78 -18.66 22.51
CA LYS A 103 -0.09 -19.47 23.38
C LYS A 103 -1.57 -19.24 23.11
N ALA A 104 -1.98 -17.99 22.94
CA ALA A 104 -3.36 -17.66 22.60
C ALA A 104 -3.78 -18.22 21.22
N VAL A 105 -2.88 -18.19 20.22
CA VAL A 105 -3.10 -18.82 18.91
C VAL A 105 -3.25 -20.35 19.05
N ILE A 106 -2.35 -21.02 19.77
CA ILE A 106 -2.40 -22.48 19.99
C ILE A 106 -3.72 -22.86 20.66
N GLN A 107 -4.12 -22.15 21.71
CA GLN A 107 -5.38 -22.41 22.41
C GLN A 107 -6.61 -22.16 21.52
N PHE A 108 -6.56 -21.13 20.67
CA PHE A 108 -7.61 -20.90 19.68
C PHE A 108 -7.72 -22.09 18.71
N LEU A 109 -6.60 -22.55 18.15
CA LEU A 109 -6.58 -23.67 17.21
C LEU A 109 -7.09 -24.98 17.85
N ASN A 110 -6.62 -25.31 19.06
CA ASN A 110 -7.06 -26.50 19.78
C ASN A 110 -8.59 -26.54 19.98
N GLN A 111 -9.18 -25.41 20.38
CA GLN A 111 -10.64 -25.31 20.56
C GLN A 111 -11.40 -25.40 19.24
N THR A 112 -10.84 -24.87 18.16
CA THR A 112 -11.46 -24.91 16.84
C THR A 112 -11.43 -26.33 16.27
N MET A 113 -10.32 -27.05 16.43
CA MET A 113 -10.18 -28.45 16.05
C MET A 113 -11.08 -29.37 16.88
N ALA A 114 -11.13 -29.17 18.20
CA ALA A 114 -12.02 -29.95 19.07
C ALA A 114 -13.51 -29.77 18.70
N ARG A 115 -13.94 -28.55 18.35
CA ARG A 115 -15.30 -28.30 17.86
C ARG A 115 -15.59 -28.96 16.51
N ALA A 116 -14.59 -29.05 15.63
CA ALA A 116 -14.74 -29.78 14.36
C ALA A 116 -14.88 -31.29 14.57
N GLN A 117 -14.20 -31.85 15.58
CA GLN A 117 -14.31 -33.27 15.96
C GLN A 117 -15.56 -33.61 16.77
N ALA A 118 -16.15 -32.62 17.48
CA ALA A 118 -17.34 -32.78 18.31
C ALA A 118 -18.68 -32.63 17.55
N ILE A 119 -18.66 -32.52 16.22
CA ILE A 119 -19.88 -32.68 15.41
C ILE A 119 -20.32 -34.14 15.56
N PRO A 120 -21.49 -34.44 16.13
CA PRO A 120 -21.88 -35.82 16.35
C PRO A 120 -22.03 -36.54 15.01
N CYS A 121 -21.34 -37.68 14.87
CA CYS A 121 -21.73 -38.79 14.01
C CYS A 121 -23.12 -39.31 14.44
N LEU A 122 -24.17 -38.51 14.30
CA LEU A 122 -25.52 -39.07 14.15
C LEU A 122 -25.64 -39.47 12.68
N MET A 123 -26.00 -40.73 12.43
CA MET A 123 -25.99 -41.45 11.15
C MET A 123 -24.72 -42.25 10.83
N GLY A 124 -24.26 -43.05 11.80
CA GLY A 124 -23.64 -44.33 11.45
C GLY A 124 -24.65 -45.21 10.72
N VAL A 125 -24.21 -45.82 9.60
CA VAL A 125 -24.80 -46.96 8.86
C VAL A 125 -25.41 -46.70 7.46
N LEU A 126 -25.72 -45.48 6.99
CA LEU A 126 -26.33 -45.31 5.64
C LEU A 126 -25.63 -44.35 4.66
N VAL A 127 -24.42 -43.86 4.97
CA VAL A 127 -23.79 -42.73 4.23
C VAL A 127 -22.39 -43.07 3.70
N LEU A 128 -22.01 -44.35 3.54
CA LEU A 128 -20.68 -44.69 3.01
C LEU A 128 -20.48 -44.29 1.53
N ASN A 129 -21.57 -44.11 0.77
CA ASN A 129 -21.52 -43.56 -0.60
C ASN A 129 -21.71 -42.02 -0.67
N LEU A 130 -22.04 -41.36 0.44
CA LEU A 130 -22.19 -39.90 0.53
C LEU A 130 -20.99 -39.23 1.23
N LEU A 131 -20.15 -40.00 1.94
CA LEU A 131 -18.96 -39.50 2.66
C LEU A 131 -17.78 -39.11 1.75
N ILE A 132 -17.80 -39.46 0.46
CA ILE A 132 -16.86 -38.87 -0.52
C ILE A 132 -17.26 -37.42 -0.86
N SER A 133 -18.50 -37.00 -0.59
CA SER A 133 -18.96 -35.63 -0.85
C SER A 133 -18.76 -34.64 0.31
N SER A 134 -18.63 -35.13 1.55
CA SER A 134 -18.60 -34.28 2.76
C SER A 134 -17.22 -34.14 3.42
N LEU A 135 -16.20 -34.88 2.98
CA LEU A 135 -14.78 -34.66 3.32
C LEU A 135 -14.09 -33.61 2.43
N VAL A 136 -14.84 -33.01 1.50
CA VAL A 136 -14.45 -31.75 0.89
C VAL A 136 -14.62 -30.70 2.00
N PHE A 137 -13.54 -30.38 2.74
CA PHE A 137 -13.32 -29.00 3.21
C PHE A 137 -13.90 -28.12 2.13
N PRO A 138 -14.86 -27.20 2.38
CA PRO A 138 -15.43 -26.43 1.30
C PRO A 138 -14.24 -25.79 0.60
N LEU A 139 -13.87 -26.35 -0.55
CA LEU A 139 -12.81 -25.88 -1.41
C LEU A 139 -13.38 -24.55 -1.77
N SER A 140 -12.98 -23.50 -1.04
CA SER A 140 -13.75 -22.28 -0.87
C SER A 140 -14.26 -21.90 -2.24
N ALA A 141 -15.54 -22.21 -2.51
CA ALA A 141 -15.97 -22.35 -3.90
C ALA A 141 -15.73 -20.98 -4.49
N THR A 142 -14.73 -20.86 -5.37
CA THR A 142 -14.25 -19.54 -5.79
C THR A 142 -15.50 -18.81 -6.27
N PRO A 143 -15.91 -17.70 -5.64
CA PRO A 143 -17.21 -17.13 -5.89
C PRO A 143 -17.42 -16.98 -7.40
N LEU A 144 -18.61 -17.27 -7.93
CA LEU A 144 -18.84 -17.32 -9.39
C LEU A 144 -18.28 -16.08 -10.12
N LYS A 145 -18.38 -14.90 -9.50
CA LYS A 145 -17.78 -13.64 -9.96
C LYS A 145 -16.24 -13.69 -10.08
N ARG A 146 -15.55 -14.30 -9.12
CA ARG A 146 -14.09 -14.52 -9.14
C ARG A 146 -13.70 -15.48 -10.27
N ARG A 147 -14.47 -16.57 -10.49
CA ARG A 147 -14.24 -17.51 -11.60
C ARG A 147 -14.39 -16.83 -12.97
N LYS A 148 -15.43 -16.01 -13.17
CA LYS A 148 -15.61 -15.22 -14.41
C LYS A 148 -14.42 -14.29 -14.64
N SER A 149 -13.98 -13.58 -13.61
CA SER A 149 -12.84 -12.66 -13.69
C SER A 149 -11.55 -13.39 -14.07
N LEU A 150 -11.27 -14.54 -13.45
CA LEU A 150 -10.10 -15.37 -13.78
C LEU A 150 -10.11 -15.88 -15.23
N ASN A 151 -11.27 -16.23 -15.79
CA ASN A 151 -11.38 -16.62 -17.20
C ASN A 151 -11.07 -15.44 -18.13
N THR A 152 -11.59 -14.24 -17.82
CA THR A 152 -11.25 -13.02 -18.57
C THR A 152 -9.76 -12.74 -18.51
N ILE A 153 -9.15 -12.85 -17.32
CA ILE A 153 -7.71 -12.64 -17.13
C ILE A 153 -6.88 -13.61 -17.97
N ARG A 154 -7.23 -14.91 -17.99
CA ARG A 154 -6.55 -15.90 -18.85
C ARG A 154 -6.61 -15.52 -20.33
N TYR A 155 -7.76 -15.01 -20.79
CA TYR A 155 -7.90 -14.50 -22.16
C TYR A 155 -6.99 -13.28 -22.41
N LEU A 156 -6.97 -12.33 -21.47
CA LEU A 156 -6.15 -11.13 -21.57
C LEU A 156 -4.66 -11.46 -21.60
N ASN A 157 -4.19 -12.38 -20.75
CA ASN A 157 -2.78 -12.76 -20.66
C ASN A 157 -2.27 -13.42 -21.96
N ARG A 158 -3.12 -14.12 -22.71
CA ARG A 158 -2.75 -14.61 -24.07
C ARG A 158 -2.48 -13.48 -25.07
N LYS A 159 -2.98 -12.27 -24.79
CA LYS A 159 -2.74 -11.07 -25.58
C LYS A 159 -1.68 -10.16 -24.97
N GLY A 160 -1.08 -10.49 -23.83
CA GLY A 160 -0.07 -9.66 -23.18
C GLY A 160 1.26 -9.57 -23.93
N PRO A 161 2.29 -8.97 -23.31
CA PRO A 161 2.24 -8.33 -22.01
C PRO A 161 1.63 -6.92 -22.05
N TYR A 162 1.17 -6.44 -20.90
CA TYR A 162 0.61 -5.09 -20.70
C TYR A 162 1.54 -4.23 -19.85
N LEU A 163 1.52 -2.91 -20.05
CA LEU A 163 2.05 -1.99 -19.06
C LEU A 163 1.00 -1.75 -17.97
N GLY A 164 1.38 -1.93 -16.70
CA GLY A 164 0.51 -1.63 -15.57
C GLY A 164 0.56 -0.15 -15.22
N LEU A 165 -0.59 0.54 -15.18
CA LEU A 165 -0.71 1.91 -14.71
C LEU A 165 -1.47 1.92 -13.38
N ILE A 166 -0.86 2.47 -12.33
CA ILE A 166 -1.44 2.51 -10.98
C ILE A 166 -1.56 3.95 -10.50
N THR A 167 -2.80 4.39 -10.24
CA THR A 167 -3.12 5.65 -9.53
C THR A 167 -3.73 5.37 -8.18
N VAL A 168 -3.98 6.41 -7.39
CA VAL A 168 -4.38 6.30 -5.98
C VAL A 168 -5.85 6.61 -5.78
N TYR A 169 -6.32 7.77 -6.22
CA TYR A 169 -7.61 8.32 -5.77
C TYR A 169 -8.38 9.07 -6.88
N PRO A 170 -9.67 9.44 -6.69
CA PRO A 170 -10.55 9.87 -7.78
C PRO A 170 -10.08 11.08 -8.63
N PRO A 171 -9.48 12.14 -8.08
CA PRO A 171 -8.97 13.27 -8.86
C PRO A 171 -7.88 12.89 -9.87
N GLU A 172 -6.94 12.02 -9.50
CA GLU A 172 -5.92 11.49 -10.42
C GLU A 172 -6.55 10.69 -11.56
N GLU A 173 -7.52 9.84 -11.22
CA GLU A 173 -8.27 9.06 -12.20
C GLU A 173 -9.05 9.96 -13.16
N LYS A 174 -9.70 11.00 -12.62
CA LYS A 174 -10.43 11.99 -13.42
C LYS A 174 -9.50 12.74 -14.35
N ALA A 175 -8.34 13.19 -13.87
CA ALA A 175 -7.35 13.89 -14.68
C ALA A 175 -6.80 13.01 -15.80
N PHE A 176 -6.46 11.75 -15.50
CA PHE A 176 -6.00 10.79 -16.52
C PHE A 176 -7.04 10.57 -17.62
N PHE A 177 -8.29 10.26 -17.27
CA PHE A 177 -9.33 10.01 -18.28
C PHE A 177 -9.78 11.26 -19.03
N ALA A 178 -9.67 12.46 -18.43
CA ALA A 178 -9.95 13.73 -19.11
C ALA A 178 -9.04 13.98 -20.32
N THR A 179 -7.85 13.38 -20.36
CA THR A 179 -6.92 13.45 -21.50
C THR A 179 -7.47 12.76 -22.76
N LYS A 180 -8.45 11.86 -22.61
CA LYS A 180 -9.02 11.02 -23.68
C LYS A 180 -8.01 10.13 -24.42
N ALA A 181 -6.79 10.00 -23.91
CA ALA A 181 -5.73 9.26 -24.56
C ALA A 181 -5.91 7.73 -24.42
N PHE A 182 -6.57 7.28 -23.35
CA PHE A 182 -6.82 5.87 -23.07
C PHE A 182 -8.07 5.35 -23.81
N LYS A 183 -7.87 4.32 -24.64
CA LYS A 183 -8.94 3.64 -25.39
C LYS A 183 -9.21 2.27 -24.78
N LEU A 184 -10.43 2.03 -24.32
CA LEU A 184 -10.84 0.76 -23.70
C LEU A 184 -10.75 -0.41 -24.69
N ASP A 185 -10.44 -1.61 -24.18
CA ASP A 185 -10.58 -2.84 -24.94
C ASP A 185 -12.07 -3.07 -25.27
N PRO A 186 -12.43 -3.35 -26.53
CA PRO A 186 -13.83 -3.44 -26.95
C PRO A 186 -14.53 -4.71 -26.45
N ILE A 187 -13.78 -5.75 -26.06
CA ILE A 187 -14.32 -7.05 -25.64
C ILE A 187 -14.36 -7.13 -24.11
N HIS A 188 -13.27 -6.73 -23.46
CA HIS A 188 -13.08 -6.78 -22.02
C HIS A 188 -12.57 -5.44 -21.49
N PRO A 189 -13.43 -4.40 -21.44
CA PRO A 189 -13.02 -3.06 -21.03
C PRO A 189 -12.51 -2.98 -19.58
N PHE A 190 -12.92 -3.93 -18.73
CA PHE A 190 -12.42 -4.05 -17.37
C PHE A 190 -12.59 -5.45 -16.77
N VAL A 191 -11.87 -5.68 -15.66
CA VAL A 191 -12.05 -6.81 -14.75
C VAL A 191 -12.16 -6.26 -13.33
N ASP A 192 -13.20 -6.66 -12.59
CA ASP A 192 -13.38 -6.26 -11.18
C ASP A 192 -12.84 -7.36 -10.25
N LEU A 193 -11.87 -7.01 -9.38
CA LEU A 193 -11.19 -7.92 -8.45
C LEU A 193 -11.07 -7.27 -7.07
N THR A 194 -11.51 -7.95 -6.02
CA THR A 194 -11.32 -7.51 -4.62
C THR A 194 -11.69 -6.04 -4.36
N GLY A 195 -12.80 -5.57 -4.96
CA GLY A 195 -13.27 -4.18 -4.83
C GLY A 195 -12.56 -3.16 -5.73
N ARG A 196 -11.70 -3.60 -6.65
CA ARG A 196 -10.95 -2.75 -7.57
C ARG A 196 -11.30 -3.05 -9.02
N ARG A 197 -11.26 -2.02 -9.86
CA ARG A 197 -11.54 -2.13 -11.29
C ARG A 197 -10.25 -1.97 -12.10
N PHE A 198 -9.79 -3.07 -12.67
CA PHE A 198 -8.68 -3.11 -13.61
C PHE A 198 -9.24 -2.82 -15.01
N ARG A 199 -9.01 -1.63 -15.54
CA ARG A 199 -9.46 -1.22 -16.87
C ARG A 199 -8.43 -1.60 -17.90
N VAL A 200 -8.86 -2.30 -18.93
CA VAL A 200 -7.99 -2.84 -19.96
C VAL A 200 -8.15 -2.01 -21.23
N GLY A 201 -7.05 -1.69 -21.87
CA GLY A 201 -7.11 -0.89 -23.08
C GLY A 201 -5.76 -0.62 -23.71
N LYS A 202 -5.70 0.49 -24.45
CA LYS A 202 -4.50 0.96 -25.12
C LYS A 202 -4.28 2.45 -24.88
N LEU A 203 -3.02 2.83 -24.79
CA LEU A 203 -2.55 4.21 -24.76
C LEU A 203 -1.50 4.37 -25.85
N HIS A 204 -1.73 5.25 -26.83
CA HIS A 204 -0.88 5.37 -28.03
C HIS A 204 -0.54 4.01 -28.70
N GLY A 205 -1.53 3.12 -28.79
CA GLY A 205 -1.37 1.79 -29.39
C GLY A 205 -0.70 0.74 -28.47
N LYS A 206 -0.07 1.14 -27.37
CA LYS A 206 0.54 0.25 -26.38
C LYS A 206 -0.55 -0.35 -25.47
N LYS A 207 -0.47 -1.65 -25.18
CA LYS A 207 -1.42 -2.36 -24.32
C LYS A 207 -1.20 -1.96 -22.87
N VAL A 208 -2.27 -1.57 -22.19
CA VAL A 208 -2.24 -1.01 -20.84
C VAL A 208 -3.34 -1.63 -19.97
N ILE A 209 -3.02 -1.90 -18.71
CA ILE A 209 -4.00 -2.15 -17.66
C ILE A 209 -3.89 -1.02 -16.63
N TYR A 210 -4.97 -0.26 -16.47
CA TYR A 210 -5.08 0.84 -15.52
C TYR A 210 -5.85 0.40 -14.28
N VAL A 211 -5.39 0.76 -13.08
CA VAL A 211 -6.13 0.56 -11.84
C VAL A 211 -5.93 1.73 -10.88
N ARG A 212 -7.00 2.06 -10.14
CA ARG A 212 -6.94 2.96 -8.99
C ARG A 212 -6.84 2.12 -7.72
N CYS A 213 -5.73 2.21 -6.98
CA CYS A 213 -5.44 1.32 -5.86
C CYS A 213 -6.17 1.69 -4.56
N GLY A 214 -6.44 2.98 -4.34
CA GLY A 214 -6.90 3.54 -3.07
C GLY A 214 -5.74 4.13 -2.26
N VAL A 215 -6.05 5.09 -1.37
CA VAL A 215 -5.04 5.80 -0.56
C VAL A 215 -4.33 4.86 0.41
N GLY A 216 -3.04 5.06 0.57
CA GLY A 216 -2.18 4.40 1.55
C GLY A 216 -1.46 3.16 1.01
N MET A 217 -0.32 2.88 1.62
CA MET A 217 0.61 1.82 1.24
C MET A 217 -0.02 0.42 1.19
N MET A 218 -0.98 0.14 2.08
CA MET A 218 -1.66 -1.17 2.13
C MET A 218 -2.46 -1.43 0.85
N ASN A 219 -3.19 -0.41 0.40
CA ASN A 219 -3.95 -0.46 -0.84
C ASN A 219 -3.02 -0.56 -2.05
N ALA A 220 -1.95 0.23 -2.06
CA ALA A 220 -0.95 0.24 -3.12
C ALA A 220 -0.25 -1.11 -3.27
N ALA A 221 0.28 -1.69 -2.18
CA ALA A 221 0.94 -2.99 -2.18
C ALA A 221 0.00 -4.12 -2.61
N ALA A 222 -1.20 -4.20 -2.02
CA ALA A 222 -2.18 -5.24 -2.36
C ALA A 222 -2.63 -5.17 -3.82
N THR A 223 -2.82 -3.96 -4.36
CA THR A 223 -3.19 -3.76 -5.77
C THR A 223 -2.05 -4.14 -6.71
N THR A 224 -0.83 -3.73 -6.37
CA THR A 224 0.37 -4.00 -7.18
C THR A 224 0.63 -5.51 -7.22
N GLN A 225 0.64 -6.18 -6.06
CA GLN A 225 0.83 -7.63 -5.99
C GLN A 225 -0.25 -8.37 -6.78
N GLN A 226 -1.52 -8.00 -6.61
CA GLN A 226 -2.61 -8.60 -7.36
C GLN A 226 -2.48 -8.39 -8.88
N MET A 227 -1.95 -7.24 -9.32
CA MET A 227 -1.69 -7.00 -10.73
C MET A 227 -0.60 -7.95 -11.27
N LEU A 228 0.51 -8.05 -10.56
CA LEU A 228 1.69 -8.84 -10.95
C LEU A 228 1.42 -10.35 -10.91
N ASP A 229 0.61 -10.82 -9.95
CA ASP A 229 0.28 -12.25 -9.82
C ASP A 229 -0.70 -12.73 -10.90
N LEU A 230 -1.61 -11.85 -11.35
CA LEU A 230 -2.75 -12.26 -12.16
C LEU A 230 -2.60 -11.87 -13.64
N PHE A 231 -1.96 -10.76 -13.96
CA PHE A 231 -1.86 -10.27 -15.33
C PHE A 231 -0.46 -10.47 -15.91
N ASP A 232 -0.36 -10.69 -17.22
CA ASP A 232 0.91 -10.69 -17.94
C ASP A 232 1.42 -9.23 -18.09
N ILE A 233 2.31 -8.81 -17.19
CA ILE A 233 2.78 -7.42 -17.05
C ILE A 233 4.22 -7.27 -17.53
N ALA A 234 4.53 -6.19 -18.26
CA ALA A 234 5.90 -5.85 -18.69
C ALA A 234 6.63 -4.91 -17.73
N GLY A 235 5.90 -4.19 -16.89
CA GLY A 235 6.40 -3.20 -15.95
C GLY A 235 5.28 -2.35 -15.37
N ILE A 236 5.60 -1.59 -14.31
CA ILE A 236 4.64 -0.75 -13.58
C ILE A 236 4.99 0.73 -13.74
N VAL A 237 3.97 1.54 -14.05
CA VAL A 237 4.02 3.00 -13.94
C VAL A 237 3.06 3.40 -12.84
N HIS A 238 3.61 3.88 -11.74
CA HIS A 238 2.85 4.47 -10.68
C HIS A 238 2.83 5.98 -10.83
N PHE A 239 1.65 6.59 -10.78
CA PHE A 239 1.57 8.03 -10.93
C PHE A 239 0.42 8.64 -10.15
N GLY A 240 0.56 9.93 -9.88
CA GLY A 240 -0.39 10.66 -9.07
C GLY A 240 0.17 12.00 -8.62
N ILE A 241 -0.35 12.54 -7.53
CA ILE A 241 0.19 13.75 -6.91
C ILE A 241 1.09 13.44 -5.71
N ALA A 242 1.88 14.43 -5.29
CA ALA A 242 2.72 14.37 -4.08
C ALA A 242 2.89 15.78 -3.49
N GLY A 243 3.22 15.85 -2.20
CA GLY A 243 3.60 17.11 -1.54
C GLY A 243 5.05 17.49 -1.84
N ASN A 244 5.32 18.79 -2.02
CA ASN A 244 6.65 19.32 -2.26
C ASN A 244 7.39 19.65 -0.97
N VAL A 245 8.53 18.99 -0.75
CA VAL A 245 9.41 19.26 0.38
C VAL A 245 10.71 19.97 -0.01
N ASN A 246 10.96 20.16 -1.31
CA ASN A 246 12.17 20.80 -1.83
C ASN A 246 11.88 22.22 -2.35
N ASN A 247 12.55 23.22 -1.77
CA ASN A 247 12.37 24.64 -2.13
C ASN A 247 12.83 24.98 -3.57
N SER A 248 13.59 24.11 -4.25
CA SER A 248 13.97 24.31 -5.67
C SER A 248 12.90 23.83 -6.66
N MET A 249 11.80 23.26 -6.15
CA MET A 249 10.65 22.80 -6.92
C MET A 249 9.41 23.64 -6.60
N SER A 250 8.46 23.67 -7.52
CA SER A 250 7.23 24.44 -7.42
C SER A 250 6.00 23.54 -7.52
N ILE A 251 4.87 24.01 -6.98
CA ILE A 251 3.56 23.39 -7.26
C ILE A 251 3.37 23.31 -8.78
N GLY A 252 2.80 22.21 -9.26
CA GLY A 252 2.59 21.91 -10.67
C GLY A 252 3.75 21.18 -11.35
N ASP A 253 4.97 21.26 -10.79
CA ASP A 253 6.13 20.51 -11.30
C ASP A 253 5.86 19.00 -11.24
N VAL A 254 6.52 18.26 -12.13
CA VAL A 254 6.47 16.79 -12.14
C VAL A 254 7.84 16.25 -11.75
N THR A 255 7.88 15.35 -10.78
CA THR A 255 9.09 14.63 -10.39
C THR A 255 9.01 13.17 -10.80
N ILE A 256 10.15 12.63 -11.22
CA ILE A 256 10.38 11.20 -11.41
C ILE A 256 11.49 10.79 -10.44
N PRO A 257 11.13 10.42 -9.20
CA PRO A 257 12.11 10.06 -8.21
C PRO A 257 12.71 8.70 -8.52
N LYS A 258 14.00 8.55 -8.25
CA LYS A 258 14.72 7.28 -8.43
C LYS A 258 14.97 6.55 -7.13
N GLN A 259 15.00 7.26 -6.00
CA GLN A 259 15.20 6.69 -4.66
C GLN A 259 13.98 6.95 -3.79
N PHE A 260 13.63 6.00 -2.93
CA PHE A 260 12.48 6.12 -2.02
C PHE A 260 12.87 5.79 -0.58
N ALA A 261 12.53 6.69 0.34
CA ALA A 261 12.56 6.42 1.77
C ALA A 261 11.17 6.02 2.29
N HIS A 262 11.11 5.05 3.20
CA HIS A 262 9.92 4.77 3.99
C HIS A 262 10.01 5.56 5.30
N THR A 263 9.44 6.77 5.30
CA THR A 263 9.55 7.72 6.42
C THR A 263 8.64 7.41 7.60
N GLY A 264 7.85 6.33 7.53
CA GLY A 264 7.20 5.76 8.71
C GLY A 264 8.14 4.97 9.64
N ILE A 265 9.14 4.27 9.08
CA ILE A 265 10.12 3.45 9.82
C ILE A 265 11.54 4.03 9.74
N TRP A 266 11.68 5.22 9.13
CA TRP A 266 12.94 5.96 9.01
C TRP A 266 14.07 5.23 8.29
N ASP A 267 13.75 4.42 7.26
CA ASP A 267 14.76 3.73 6.45
C ASP A 267 14.55 3.94 4.95
N TRP A 268 15.64 3.82 4.20
CA TRP A 268 15.63 3.75 2.75
C TRP A 268 15.14 2.39 2.29
N LEU A 269 14.45 2.33 1.15
CA LEU A 269 14.15 1.05 0.52
C LEU A 269 15.46 0.37 0.09
N LYS A 270 15.79 -0.74 0.75
CA LYS A 270 16.92 -1.63 0.44
C LYS A 270 16.36 -2.99 0.05
N LEU A 271 16.23 -3.26 -1.25
CA LEU A 271 15.51 -4.46 -1.72
C LEU A 271 16.16 -5.78 -1.29
N ASN A 272 17.46 -5.83 -0.99
CA ASN A 272 18.17 -7.07 -0.62
C ASN A 272 19.37 -6.89 0.33
N GLY A 273 19.55 -5.73 0.97
CA GLY A 273 20.78 -5.41 1.73
C GLY A 273 22.10 -5.40 0.91
N THR A 274 22.04 -5.75 -0.37
CA THR A 274 23.15 -5.91 -1.33
C THR A 274 23.07 -4.94 -2.50
N LEU A 275 21.92 -4.30 -2.72
CA LEU A 275 21.86 -3.14 -3.61
C LEU A 275 22.49 -1.98 -2.86
N GLY A 276 23.50 -1.36 -3.46
CA GLY A 276 24.00 -0.07 -3.01
C GLY A 276 22.87 0.94 -2.93
N THR A 277 23.10 2.08 -2.30
CA THR A 277 22.14 3.18 -2.12
C THR A 277 21.54 3.74 -3.42
N ASN A 278 21.78 3.15 -4.59
CA ASN A 278 21.42 3.64 -5.91
C ASN A 278 19.95 3.37 -6.28
N ASP A 279 19.47 4.16 -7.24
CA ASP A 279 18.16 4.18 -7.90
C ASP A 279 17.37 2.84 -7.85
N VAL A 280 16.26 2.82 -7.11
CA VAL A 280 15.37 1.65 -6.93
C VAL A 280 14.20 1.63 -7.91
N ALA A 281 13.78 2.79 -8.43
CA ALA A 281 12.78 2.91 -9.48
C ALA A 281 13.48 3.28 -10.79
N ASP A 282 13.45 2.36 -11.75
CA ASP A 282 13.96 2.59 -13.09
C ASP A 282 13.20 1.76 -14.12
N LEU A 283 12.76 2.44 -15.17
CA LEU A 283 12.28 1.93 -16.45
C LEU A 283 12.87 2.89 -17.48
N ASN A 284 13.44 2.36 -18.57
CA ASN A 284 14.16 3.16 -19.57
C ASN A 284 13.40 4.46 -19.89
N ILE A 285 13.93 5.55 -19.34
CA ILE A 285 13.37 6.88 -19.48
C ILE A 285 13.83 7.39 -20.84
N GLY A 286 12.95 7.27 -21.84
CA GLY A 286 13.14 7.99 -23.10
C GLY A 286 13.24 9.51 -22.87
N SER A 287 13.63 10.27 -23.89
CA SER A 287 13.72 11.72 -23.75
C SER A 287 12.35 12.35 -23.43
N TYR A 288 12.34 13.20 -22.39
CA TYR A 288 11.23 14.09 -22.06
C TYR A 288 11.42 15.52 -22.59
N ASN A 289 12.41 15.74 -23.46
CA ASN A 289 12.70 17.07 -24.00
C ASN A 289 11.46 17.67 -24.68
N GLY A 290 11.16 18.93 -24.34
CA GLY A 290 10.04 19.67 -24.92
C GLY A 290 8.66 19.28 -24.40
N MET A 291 8.55 18.56 -23.29
CA MET A 291 7.24 18.30 -22.65
C MET A 291 6.62 19.60 -22.14
N GLU A 292 5.38 19.87 -22.54
CA GLU A 292 4.61 21.00 -22.05
C GLU A 292 3.65 20.60 -20.93
N LEU A 293 3.91 21.16 -19.75
CA LEU A 293 3.05 21.05 -18.57
C LEU A 293 2.10 22.25 -18.49
N GLU A 294 0.90 22.02 -17.98
CA GLU A 294 -0.10 23.06 -17.74
C GLU A 294 0.33 23.96 -16.59
N GLN A 295 0.21 25.27 -16.79
CA GLN A 295 0.49 26.28 -15.77
C GLN A 295 -0.78 26.71 -15.02
N CYS A 296 -1.95 26.51 -15.60
CA CYS A 296 -3.20 27.07 -15.12
C CYS A 296 -4.25 25.99 -14.86
N VAL A 297 -4.99 26.14 -13.77
CA VAL A 297 -6.18 25.33 -13.48
C VAL A 297 -7.32 25.74 -14.43
N ASN A 298 -7.45 27.04 -14.67
CA ASN A 298 -8.41 27.68 -15.58
C ASN A 298 -7.87 29.05 -16.02
N SER A 299 -8.65 29.81 -16.81
CA SER A 299 -8.24 31.13 -17.33
C SER A 299 -7.86 32.16 -16.25
N SER A 300 -8.33 31.99 -15.02
CA SER A 300 -8.20 32.98 -13.94
C SER A 300 -7.25 32.54 -12.82
N VAL A 301 -6.87 31.25 -12.78
CA VAL A 301 -6.03 30.68 -11.71
C VAL A 301 -4.83 29.99 -12.35
N CYS A 302 -3.68 30.65 -12.28
CA CYS A 302 -2.42 30.21 -12.85
C CYS A 302 -1.29 30.24 -11.83
N LEU A 303 -0.35 29.31 -11.97
CA LEU A 303 0.90 29.32 -11.24
C LEU A 303 1.79 30.49 -11.73
N PRO A 304 2.61 31.09 -10.84
CA PRO A 304 3.48 32.20 -11.22
C PRO A 304 4.61 31.79 -12.17
N GLN A 305 4.97 30.51 -12.18
CA GLN A 305 6.03 29.95 -13.02
C GLN A 305 5.48 28.77 -13.82
N LYS A 306 5.97 28.60 -15.06
CA LYS A 306 5.62 27.43 -15.88
C LYS A 306 6.22 26.18 -15.23
N PRO A 307 5.42 25.13 -14.99
CA PRO A 307 5.94 23.91 -14.39
C PRO A 307 6.97 23.19 -15.25
N LYS A 308 7.87 22.46 -14.58
CA LYS A 308 8.93 21.64 -15.20
C LYS A 308 8.84 20.18 -14.78
N LEU A 309 9.42 19.31 -15.59
CA LEU A 309 9.66 17.91 -15.24
C LEU A 309 11.11 17.73 -14.78
N VAL A 310 11.32 17.07 -13.64
CA VAL A 310 12.65 16.78 -13.09
C VAL A 310 12.80 15.29 -12.80
N VAL A 311 13.89 14.70 -13.26
CA VAL A 311 14.21 13.27 -13.10
C VAL A 311 15.39 13.11 -12.17
N GLY A 312 15.43 12.04 -11.37
CA GLY A 312 16.61 11.70 -10.55
C GLY A 312 16.55 12.19 -9.12
N LEU A 313 15.43 12.77 -8.69
CA LEU A 313 15.23 13.21 -7.31
C LEU A 313 14.91 12.03 -6.39
N ARG A 314 14.79 12.32 -5.09
CA ARG A 314 14.40 11.35 -4.08
C ARG A 314 12.96 11.59 -3.64
N GLY A 315 12.21 10.52 -3.41
CA GLY A 315 10.86 10.55 -2.86
C GLY A 315 10.81 9.89 -1.48
N SER A 316 9.73 10.13 -0.76
CA SER A 316 9.43 9.37 0.45
C SER A 316 7.95 9.05 0.55
N THR A 317 7.67 7.98 1.29
CA THR A 317 6.31 7.49 1.49
C THR A 317 6.04 7.16 2.96
N ALA A 318 4.89 7.60 3.47
CA ALA A 318 4.30 7.17 4.74
C ALA A 318 2.78 7.34 4.68
N ASN A 319 2.00 6.61 5.49
CA ASN A 319 0.55 6.78 5.60
C ASN A 319 0.18 8.02 6.44
N ILE A 320 0.80 9.15 6.15
CA ILE A 320 0.56 10.45 6.78
C ILE A 320 0.48 11.49 5.67
N PHE A 321 -0.60 12.26 5.66
CA PHE A 321 -0.67 13.46 4.85
C PHE A 321 0.20 14.54 5.51
N VAL A 322 1.34 14.87 4.90
CA VAL A 322 2.30 15.82 5.47
C VAL A 322 1.78 17.24 5.23
N ASP A 323 1.35 17.91 6.30
CA ASP A 323 0.93 19.31 6.29
C ASP A 323 1.55 20.04 7.50
N ASN A 324 2.87 20.02 7.59
CA ASN A 324 3.63 20.61 8.70
C ASN A 324 5.00 21.06 8.23
N ALA A 325 5.26 22.38 8.25
CA ALA A 325 6.53 22.97 7.79
C ALA A 325 7.77 22.40 8.50
N ALA A 326 7.74 22.26 9.82
CA ALA A 326 8.88 21.75 10.58
C ALA A 326 9.17 20.28 10.23
N TYR A 327 8.13 19.47 10.06
CA TYR A 327 8.30 18.07 9.66
C TYR A 327 8.77 17.95 8.21
N ARG A 328 8.23 18.78 7.31
CA ARG A 328 8.72 18.91 5.93
C ARG A 328 10.21 19.22 5.88
N ASP A 329 10.66 20.22 6.64
CA ASP A 329 12.06 20.64 6.67
C ASP A 329 12.96 19.54 7.25
N PHE A 330 12.49 18.83 8.29
CA PHE A 330 13.16 17.64 8.79
C PHE A 330 13.33 16.55 7.72
N LEU A 331 12.29 16.25 6.95
CA LEU A 331 12.33 15.25 5.87
C LEU A 331 13.35 15.64 4.79
N PHE A 332 13.34 16.90 4.36
CA PHE A 332 14.31 17.42 3.40
C PHE A 332 15.74 17.35 3.95
N ASN A 333 15.98 17.88 5.16
CA ASN A 333 17.33 17.92 5.73
C ASN A 333 17.90 16.53 6.01
N THR A 334 17.07 15.58 6.46
CA THR A 334 17.50 14.23 6.85
C THR A 334 17.66 13.29 5.66
N PHE A 335 16.69 13.27 4.74
CA PHE A 335 16.66 12.29 3.63
C PHE A 335 16.98 12.92 2.26
N GLN A 336 17.02 14.25 2.15
CA GLN A 336 17.15 14.96 0.87
C GLN A 336 16.08 14.54 -0.14
N VAL A 337 14.89 14.22 0.37
CA VAL A 337 13.70 13.93 -0.43
C VAL A 337 13.14 15.22 -1.00
N SER A 338 12.56 15.16 -2.19
CA SER A 338 11.92 16.29 -2.86
C SER A 338 10.40 16.17 -2.92
N SER A 339 9.89 14.94 -2.84
CA SER A 339 8.45 14.67 -2.84
C SER A 339 8.03 13.69 -1.76
N VAL A 340 6.88 13.93 -1.13
CA VAL A 340 6.25 13.04 -0.14
C VAL A 340 4.90 12.54 -0.65
N ASP A 341 4.64 11.24 -0.53
CA ASP A 341 3.33 10.65 -0.81
C ASP A 341 2.99 9.51 0.16
N MET A 342 1.92 8.76 -0.13
CA MET A 342 1.40 7.71 0.74
C MET A 342 1.45 6.31 0.10
N GLU A 343 2.06 6.14 -1.09
CA GLU A 343 2.00 4.87 -1.85
C GLU A 343 3.29 4.45 -2.56
N SER A 344 4.15 5.39 -3.00
CA SER A 344 5.15 5.07 -4.02
C SER A 344 6.18 4.04 -3.58
N ALA A 345 6.68 4.16 -2.34
CA ALA A 345 7.62 3.19 -1.80
C ALA A 345 7.01 1.77 -1.77
N ALA A 346 5.72 1.64 -1.47
CA ALA A 346 5.03 0.35 -1.46
C ALA A 346 4.93 -0.24 -2.88
N VAL A 347 4.56 0.56 -3.88
CA VAL A 347 4.51 0.10 -5.28
C VAL A 347 5.90 -0.29 -5.79
N VAL A 348 6.93 0.50 -5.48
CA VAL A 348 8.31 0.22 -5.87
C VAL A 348 8.81 -1.06 -5.22
N MET A 349 8.62 -1.20 -3.90
CA MET A 349 9.03 -2.40 -3.16
C MET A 349 8.35 -3.65 -3.72
N THR A 350 7.02 -3.64 -3.85
CA THR A 350 6.26 -4.77 -4.40
C THR A 350 6.65 -5.10 -5.84
N SER A 351 6.87 -4.11 -6.71
CA SER A 351 7.26 -4.38 -8.10
C SER A 351 8.63 -5.03 -8.19
N LYS A 352 9.62 -4.44 -7.51
CA LYS A 352 11.01 -4.89 -7.59
C LYS A 352 11.23 -6.21 -6.87
N SER A 353 10.55 -6.47 -5.74
CA SER A 353 10.62 -7.77 -5.05
C SER A 353 10.08 -8.92 -5.91
N ASN A 354 9.15 -8.62 -6.82
CA ASN A 354 8.63 -9.58 -7.80
C ASN A 354 9.41 -9.58 -9.13
N GLY A 355 10.54 -8.87 -9.23
CA GLY A 355 11.38 -8.85 -10.43
C GLY A 355 10.88 -7.96 -11.57
N TYR A 356 9.89 -7.10 -11.35
CA TYR A 356 9.34 -6.23 -12.38
C TYR A 356 9.95 -4.82 -12.33
N PRO A 357 10.23 -4.21 -13.50
CA PRO A 357 10.69 -2.83 -13.56
C PRO A 357 9.54 -1.86 -13.25
N VAL A 358 9.88 -0.72 -12.64
CA VAL A 358 8.90 0.24 -12.12
C VAL A 358 9.40 1.68 -12.25
N ILE A 359 8.51 2.59 -12.58
CA ILE A 359 8.73 4.05 -12.56
C ILE A 359 7.62 4.73 -11.78
N VAL A 360 7.99 5.81 -11.08
CA VAL A 360 7.07 6.65 -10.32
C VAL A 360 7.09 8.05 -10.91
N ILE A 361 5.91 8.59 -11.22
CA ILE A 361 5.75 9.93 -11.80
C ILE A 361 4.76 10.72 -10.94
N ARG A 362 5.22 11.74 -10.21
CA ARG A 362 4.39 12.51 -9.28
C ARG A 362 4.32 13.99 -9.67
N GLY A 363 3.12 14.53 -9.74
CA GLY A 363 2.88 15.98 -9.85
C GLY A 363 2.82 16.62 -8.46
N LEU A 364 3.50 17.75 -8.25
CA LEU A 364 3.54 18.41 -6.96
C LEU A 364 2.27 19.25 -6.73
N SER A 365 1.43 18.86 -5.77
CA SER A 365 0.12 19.49 -5.52
C SER A 365 0.13 20.64 -4.53
N ASP A 366 1.10 20.64 -3.62
CA ASP A 366 1.16 21.52 -2.46
C ASP A 366 2.58 21.56 -1.89
N LEU A 367 2.80 22.36 -0.84
CA LEU A 367 4.10 22.54 -0.20
C LEU A 367 4.27 21.74 1.09
N ALA A 368 3.48 20.69 1.31
CA ALA A 368 3.58 19.81 2.48
C ALA A 368 3.58 20.55 3.84
N GLY A 369 2.83 21.65 3.93
CA GLY A 369 2.79 22.52 5.12
C GLY A 369 3.70 23.74 5.07
N GLY A 370 4.52 23.90 4.03
CA GLY A 370 5.39 25.07 3.83
C GLY A 370 4.66 26.33 3.32
N GLN A 371 3.37 26.23 3.03
CA GLN A 371 2.54 27.37 2.62
C GLN A 371 2.10 28.24 3.81
N GLN A 372 1.88 29.54 3.58
CA GLN A 372 1.47 30.50 4.63
C GLN A 372 0.01 30.38 5.07
N ARG A 373 -0.84 29.69 4.30
CA ARG A 373 -2.29 29.56 4.54
C ARG A 373 -2.68 28.08 4.50
N GLN A 374 -3.98 27.82 4.34
CA GLN A 374 -4.48 26.46 4.11
C GLN A 374 -3.73 25.78 2.97
N ASN A 375 -3.55 24.46 3.09
CA ASN A 375 -2.92 23.64 2.08
C ASN A 375 -3.60 23.84 0.71
N SER A 376 -2.78 23.97 -0.33
CA SER A 376 -3.23 24.35 -1.67
C SER A 376 -3.68 23.16 -2.53
N ILE A 377 -3.68 21.95 -1.98
CA ILE A 377 -4.07 20.72 -2.68
C ILE A 377 -5.46 20.79 -3.31
N ASP A 378 -6.43 21.44 -2.65
CA ASP A 378 -7.79 21.55 -3.17
C ASP A 378 -7.86 22.39 -4.46
N ILE A 379 -6.94 23.34 -4.62
CA ILE A 379 -6.86 24.24 -5.76
C ILE A 379 -5.98 23.64 -6.86
N PHE A 380 -4.77 23.21 -6.51
CA PHE A 380 -3.75 22.81 -7.49
C PHE A 380 -3.58 21.28 -7.63
N GLY A 381 -4.21 20.46 -6.79
CA GLY A 381 -4.24 19.01 -6.93
C GLY A 381 -4.71 18.53 -8.30
N PRO A 382 -5.82 19.06 -8.86
CA PRO A 382 -6.25 18.72 -10.22
C PRO A 382 -5.21 19.08 -11.31
N LEU A 383 -4.50 20.20 -11.16
CA LEU A 383 -3.46 20.63 -12.09
C LEU A 383 -2.24 19.70 -12.02
N ALA A 384 -1.76 19.41 -10.81
CA ALA A 384 -0.67 18.47 -10.58
C ALA A 384 -0.99 17.07 -11.11
N ALA A 385 -2.22 16.59 -10.89
CA ALA A 385 -2.69 15.31 -11.41
C ALA A 385 -2.72 15.26 -12.96
N LEU A 386 -3.15 16.36 -13.60
CA LEU A 386 -3.15 16.48 -15.05
C LEU A 386 -1.73 16.48 -15.62
N ASN A 387 -0.81 17.23 -14.99
CA ASN A 387 0.60 17.26 -15.39
C ASN A 387 1.28 15.89 -15.23
N ALA A 388 1.01 15.17 -14.14
CA ALA A 388 1.49 13.79 -13.96
C ALA A 388 0.93 12.86 -15.05
N ALA A 389 -0.37 12.96 -15.36
CA ALA A 389 -1.00 12.17 -16.43
C ALA A 389 -0.40 12.46 -17.81
N LYS A 390 -0.13 13.72 -18.14
CA LYS A 390 0.56 14.11 -19.38
C LYS A 390 1.96 13.48 -19.47
N ALA A 391 2.71 13.50 -18.38
CA ALA A 391 4.04 12.89 -18.32
C ALA A 391 3.98 11.37 -18.53
N VAL A 392 2.99 10.68 -17.95
CA VAL A 392 2.73 9.25 -18.19
C VAL A 392 2.38 8.97 -19.65
N ILE A 393 1.52 9.78 -20.27
CA ILE A 393 1.12 9.60 -21.67
C ILE A 393 2.33 9.71 -22.59
N GLN A 394 3.17 10.72 -22.36
CA GLN A 394 4.41 10.89 -23.11
C GLN A 394 5.39 9.74 -22.86
N PHE A 395 5.53 9.26 -21.62
CA PHE A 395 6.32 8.08 -21.30
C PHE A 395 5.85 6.86 -22.10
N VAL A 396 4.54 6.53 -22.06
CA VAL A 396 4.01 5.36 -22.75
C VAL A 396 4.15 5.48 -24.27
N LYS A 397 3.99 6.68 -24.83
CA LYS A 397 4.24 6.94 -26.26
C LYS A 397 5.68 6.58 -26.65
N ASN A 398 6.65 6.95 -25.82
CA ASN A 398 8.08 6.72 -26.06
C ASN A 398 8.59 5.37 -25.54
N TYR A 399 7.75 4.59 -24.87
CA TYR A 399 8.12 3.30 -24.31
C TYR A 399 8.35 2.26 -25.41
N HIS A 400 9.60 1.83 -25.53
CA HIS A 400 10.03 0.73 -26.38
C HIS A 400 10.33 -0.47 -25.48
N LYS A 401 9.75 -1.63 -25.83
CA LYS A 401 10.03 -2.88 -25.12
C LYS A 401 11.54 -3.15 -25.29
N MET A 402 12.29 -3.35 -24.21
CA MET A 402 13.63 -3.90 -24.34
C MET A 402 13.52 -5.28 -25.01
N PRO A 403 14.43 -5.67 -25.92
CA PRO A 403 14.57 -7.06 -26.29
C PRO A 403 14.71 -7.87 -25.01
N SER A 404 13.89 -8.92 -24.87
CA SER A 404 14.05 -9.89 -23.79
C SER A 404 15.46 -10.46 -23.89
N GLN A 405 16.36 -10.06 -23.00
CA GLN A 405 17.61 -10.77 -22.76
C GLN A 405 17.27 -12.03 -21.98
N PHE A 406 16.90 -13.07 -22.70
CA PHE A 406 16.98 -14.45 -22.25
C PHE A 406 17.48 -15.29 -23.42
#